data_AF-A0A6H5JMN3-F1
#
_entry.id   AF-A0A6H5JMN3-F1
#
_cell.length_a   1.000
_cell.length_b   1.000
_cell.length_c   1.000
_cell.angle_alpha   90.00
_cell.angle_beta   90.00
_cell.angle_gamma   90.00
#
_symmetry.space_group_name_H-M   'P 1'
#
loop_
_entity.id
_entity.type
_entity.pdbx_description
1 polymer ?
#
loop_
_entity_poly.entity_id
_entity_poly.type
_entity_poly.pdbx_seq_one_letter_code
_entity_poly.pdbx_strand_id
1 'polypeptide(L)'
;MFGLAKISVAAAVLLASTAAAGPSPGSHWVQQRSTPAAGAGAAAHAGALRAGALKPVEAVLQAPRGGMVKPPPGLYANAVDLGARKAAASPVDIVLLGILSGFHIGFGGLLAVTVGGSIPAIKSANPGLQKLLFGLFGLPFGLFMVLVAGGELFTGNTALVTAALVEGKATVANLVKNWTCSWVGNLLGSVLLAKLVVAAGINAAPGTAAAIAVSKVSSPFMPTFLKGIVCNWMVCMAVWVAAGATSLTDKYLAMILPVSAFVAFGAEHSVANMFLLPLGLFSGASKSVSWQDLFVKNILPVTLGNIVGGALCQTMPYAAVYGSLLK
;
A
#
# COMPACT_ATOMS: atom_id res chain seq x y z
N MET A 1 2.18 -48.25 -5.06
CA MET A 1 2.90 -47.80 -3.85
C MET A 1 3.93 -46.76 -4.26
N PHE A 2 3.65 -45.48 -4.05
CA PHE A 2 4.69 -44.42 -4.03
C PHE A 2 4.25 -43.40 -2.97
N GLY A 3 5.03 -43.31 -1.90
CA GLY A 3 4.72 -42.53 -0.71
C GLY A 3 5.02 -41.05 -0.89
N LEU A 4 4.01 -40.21 -0.69
CA LEU A 4 4.13 -38.77 -0.56
C LEU A 4 4.74 -38.44 0.83
N ALA A 5 5.96 -37.91 0.84
CA ALA A 5 6.58 -37.39 2.03
C ALA A 5 5.89 -36.09 2.48
N LYS A 6 5.39 -36.09 3.72
CA LYS A 6 4.86 -34.92 4.42
C LYS A 6 6.00 -33.91 4.63
N ILE A 7 5.98 -32.78 3.93
CA ILE A 7 6.83 -31.64 4.27
C ILE A 7 6.09 -30.84 5.35
N SER A 8 6.61 -30.89 6.57
CA SER A 8 6.10 -30.12 7.71
C SER A 8 6.42 -28.64 7.56
N VAL A 9 5.46 -27.79 7.95
CA VAL A 9 5.46 -26.32 7.87
C VAL A 9 6.68 -25.65 8.53
N ALA A 10 7.44 -26.38 9.35
CA ALA A 10 8.69 -25.92 9.97
C ALA A 10 9.84 -25.63 8.97
N ALA A 11 9.88 -26.30 7.81
CA ALA A 11 11.01 -26.19 6.87
C ALA A 11 11.05 -24.84 6.11
N ALA A 12 9.90 -24.18 5.93
CA ALA A 12 9.83 -22.88 5.25
C ALA A 12 10.27 -21.70 6.14
N VAL A 13 10.26 -21.88 7.48
CA VAL A 13 10.65 -20.84 8.44
C VAL A 13 12.17 -20.82 8.68
N LEU A 14 12.87 -21.95 8.53
CA LEU A 14 14.32 -22.02 8.75
C LEU A 14 15.19 -21.45 7.62
N LEU A 15 14.67 -21.37 6.39
CA LEU A 15 15.42 -20.82 5.24
C LEU A 15 15.58 -19.29 5.28
N ALA A 16 14.91 -18.59 6.19
CA ALA A 16 15.03 -17.14 6.37
C ALA A 16 16.10 -16.73 7.41
N SER A 17 16.72 -17.69 8.11
CA SER A 17 17.60 -17.40 9.26
C SER A 17 19.08 -17.75 9.09
N THR A 18 19.54 -18.23 7.92
CA THR A 18 20.94 -18.67 7.73
C THR A 18 21.80 -17.79 6.82
N ALA A 19 21.38 -16.56 6.51
CA ALA A 19 22.19 -15.61 5.73
C ALA A 19 22.81 -14.51 6.61
N ALA A 20 23.51 -14.88 7.67
CA ALA A 20 24.41 -13.98 8.40
C ALA A 20 25.42 -14.78 9.24
N ALA A 21 26.48 -15.28 8.61
CA ALA A 21 27.66 -15.76 9.32
C ALA A 21 28.92 -15.40 8.52
N GLY A 22 29.62 -14.36 8.99
CA GLY A 22 31.00 -14.00 8.62
C GLY A 22 31.76 -13.65 9.91
N PRO A 23 33.07 -13.89 9.99
CA PRO A 23 33.74 -14.26 11.25
C PRO A 23 34.13 -13.05 12.11
N SER A 24 34.07 -13.27 13.43
CA SER A 24 34.60 -12.41 14.49
C SER A 24 36.12 -12.53 14.65
N PRO A 25 36.79 -11.43 15.02
CA PRO A 25 37.84 -11.42 16.03
C PRO A 25 37.41 -10.47 17.18
N GLY A 26 37.44 -10.83 18.46
CA GLY A 26 38.63 -11.24 19.21
C GLY A 26 38.95 -10.16 20.26
N SER A 27 38.42 -10.35 21.48
CA SER A 27 38.90 -9.94 22.83
C SER A 27 39.40 -8.51 23.15
N HIS A 28 39.38 -8.23 24.46
CA HIS A 28 39.84 -7.03 25.19
C HIS A 28 38.75 -5.93 25.28
N TRP A 29 38.13 -5.64 26.43
CA TRP A 29 38.75 -5.31 27.72
C TRP A 29 37.83 -5.62 28.91
N VAL A 30 38.40 -6.24 29.95
CA VAL A 30 37.91 -6.26 31.33
C VAL A 30 38.85 -5.37 32.15
N GLN A 31 38.29 -4.75 33.19
CA GLN A 31 38.88 -4.11 34.38
C GLN A 31 38.79 -2.57 34.39
N GLN A 32 37.93 -2.04 35.28
CA GLN A 32 38.41 -1.69 36.63
C GLN A 32 37.23 -1.56 37.60
N ARG A 33 37.36 -2.26 38.73
CA ARG A 33 36.55 -2.10 39.94
C ARG A 33 37.15 -0.98 40.78
N SER A 34 36.32 -0.28 41.53
CA SER A 34 36.63 0.02 42.93
C SER A 34 35.35 0.10 43.76
N THR A 35 35.31 -0.73 44.78
CA THR A 35 34.30 -0.83 45.84
C THR A 35 34.36 0.36 46.80
N PRO A 36 33.25 0.73 47.46
CA PRO A 36 33.29 1.29 48.80
C PRO A 36 32.83 0.26 49.84
N ALA A 37 33.60 0.12 50.91
CA ALA A 37 33.25 -0.69 52.07
C ALA A 37 32.61 0.17 53.16
N ALA A 38 31.66 -0.47 53.85
CA ALA A 38 31.26 -0.29 55.25
C ALA A 38 30.38 0.91 55.65
N GLY A 39 29.36 0.59 56.46
CA GLY A 39 28.74 1.53 57.39
C GLY A 39 27.22 1.45 57.44
N ALA A 40 26.69 0.59 58.32
CA ALA A 40 25.27 0.46 58.64
C ALA A 40 24.67 1.74 59.27
N GLY A 41 23.39 2.00 58.99
CA GLY A 41 22.62 3.04 59.68
C GLY A 41 21.22 3.21 59.08
N ALA A 42 20.22 2.62 59.72
CA ALA A 42 18.82 2.77 59.38
C ALA A 42 18.27 4.16 59.75
N ALA A 43 17.20 4.55 59.04
CA ALA A 43 16.27 5.66 59.32
C ALA A 43 16.69 7.08 58.88
N ALA A 44 16.27 7.46 57.67
CA ALA A 44 15.73 8.80 57.38
C ALA A 44 14.98 8.80 56.05
N HIS A 45 13.66 8.61 56.11
CA HIS A 45 12.73 8.98 55.05
C HIS A 45 12.70 10.52 54.94
N ALA A 46 13.48 11.10 54.03
CA ALA A 46 13.24 12.45 53.50
C ALA A 46 14.10 12.71 52.26
N GLY A 47 13.45 13.00 51.13
CA GLY A 47 14.06 13.78 50.05
C GLY A 47 14.51 13.02 48.81
N ALA A 48 13.57 12.74 47.89
CA ALA A 48 13.79 12.85 46.43
C ALA A 48 12.50 12.57 45.64
N LEU A 49 11.40 13.27 45.95
CA LEU A 49 10.34 13.47 44.96
C LEU A 49 10.74 14.66 44.08
N ARG A 50 11.52 14.43 43.02
CA ARG A 50 11.63 15.36 41.90
C ARG A 50 11.82 14.61 40.57
N ALA A 51 10.75 14.65 39.77
CA ALA A 51 10.75 14.75 38.32
C ALA A 51 11.80 13.89 37.56
N GLY A 52 11.55 12.59 37.47
CA GLY A 52 11.99 11.81 36.31
C GLY A 52 11.14 12.17 35.11
N ALA A 53 11.46 13.29 34.45
CA ALA A 53 10.80 13.73 33.23
C ALA A 53 10.85 12.61 32.18
N LEU A 54 9.67 12.12 31.80
CA LEU A 54 9.49 11.33 30.59
C LEU A 54 10.12 12.11 29.44
N LYS A 55 11.11 11.51 28.77
CA LYS A 55 11.70 12.13 27.57
C LYS A 55 10.56 12.38 26.57
N PRO A 56 10.42 13.60 26.02
CA PRO A 56 9.41 13.88 25.02
C PRO A 56 9.59 12.94 23.81
N VAL A 57 8.49 12.46 23.25
CA VAL A 57 8.46 11.58 22.07
C VAL A 57 9.25 12.19 20.90
N GLU A 58 9.46 13.52 20.88
CA GLU A 58 10.31 14.23 19.93
C GLU A 58 11.77 13.75 19.90
N ALA A 59 12.31 13.19 20.99
CA ALA A 59 13.71 12.74 21.05
C ALA A 59 13.97 11.45 20.24
N VAL A 60 12.92 10.68 19.90
CA VAL A 60 13.03 9.48 19.05
C VAL A 60 12.90 9.83 17.55
N LEU A 61 12.49 11.07 17.23
CA LEU A 61 12.18 11.50 15.86
C LEU A 61 13.23 12.40 15.20
N GLN A 62 14.35 12.71 15.88
CA GLN A 62 15.42 13.47 15.26
C GLN A 62 16.31 12.52 14.45
N ALA A 63 16.03 12.42 13.15
CA ALA A 63 16.87 11.70 12.21
C ALA A 63 18.31 12.28 12.24
N PRO A 64 19.36 11.44 12.30
CA PRO A 64 20.74 11.90 12.16
C PRO A 64 20.91 12.69 10.85
N ARG A 65 21.81 13.68 10.84
CA ARG A 65 22.19 14.44 9.64
C ARG A 65 22.72 13.45 8.59
N GLY A 66 21.87 13.09 7.62
CA GLY A 66 22.05 11.97 6.68
C GLY A 66 20.93 10.91 6.67
N GLY A 67 19.82 11.15 7.36
CA GLY A 67 18.75 10.17 7.57
C GLY A 67 18.10 9.63 6.29
N MET A 68 17.98 8.30 6.22
CA MET A 68 17.35 7.54 5.12
C MET A 68 15.86 7.88 4.89
N VAL A 69 15.23 8.62 5.81
CA VAL A 69 13.80 9.01 5.77
C VAL A 69 13.64 10.47 6.16
N LYS A 70 12.88 11.24 5.36
CA LYS A 70 12.55 12.65 5.67
C LYS A 70 11.66 12.76 6.92
N PRO A 71 11.80 13.83 7.75
CA PRO A 71 10.90 14.06 8.87
C PRO A 71 9.46 14.36 8.37
N PRO A 72 8.42 14.19 9.20
CA PRO A 72 7.02 14.29 8.78
C PRO A 72 6.64 15.57 8.00
N PRO A 73 7.06 16.79 8.41
CA PRO A 73 6.81 18.00 7.61
C PRO A 73 7.49 17.97 6.23
N GLY A 74 8.68 17.38 6.15
CA GLY A 74 9.41 17.20 4.90
C GLY A 74 8.76 16.17 3.96
N LEU A 75 8.04 15.18 4.51
CA LEU A 75 7.22 14.27 3.70
C LEU A 75 6.05 15.01 3.06
N TYR A 76 5.38 15.89 3.81
CA TYR A 76 4.29 16.73 3.29
C TYR A 76 4.76 17.63 2.15
N ALA A 77 5.83 18.39 2.36
CA ALA A 77 6.41 19.24 1.33
C ALA A 77 6.78 18.46 0.05
N ASN A 78 7.35 17.26 0.21
CA ASN A 78 7.68 16.39 -0.91
C ASN A 78 6.44 15.89 -1.67
N ALA A 79 5.37 15.53 -0.96
CA ALA A 79 4.11 15.12 -1.57
C ALA A 79 3.46 16.27 -2.37
N VAL A 80 3.51 17.50 -1.83
CA VAL A 80 3.06 18.72 -2.51
C VAL A 80 3.85 18.95 -3.80
N ASP A 81 5.18 18.83 -3.76
CA ASP A 81 6.02 19.03 -4.95
C ASP A 81 5.81 17.94 -6.01
N LEU A 82 5.64 16.67 -5.60
CA LEU A 82 5.23 15.59 -6.51
C LEU A 82 3.85 15.89 -7.13
N GLY A 83 2.89 16.34 -6.32
CA GLY A 83 1.58 16.73 -6.76
C GLY A 83 1.60 17.84 -7.81
N ALA A 84 2.43 18.87 -7.60
CA ALA A 84 2.58 19.99 -8.52
C ALA A 84 3.15 19.54 -9.87
N ARG A 85 4.15 18.65 -9.87
CA ARG A 85 4.72 18.05 -11.10
C ARG A 85 3.68 17.25 -11.87
N LYS A 86 2.92 16.39 -11.18
CA LYS A 86 1.85 15.57 -11.77
C LYS A 86 0.69 16.43 -12.30
N ALA A 87 0.38 17.53 -11.62
CA ALA A 87 -0.62 18.50 -12.03
C ALA A 87 -0.18 19.25 -13.31
N ALA A 88 1.11 19.53 -13.47
CA ALA A 88 1.67 20.23 -14.62
C ALA A 88 1.80 19.36 -15.88
N ALA A 89 1.82 18.03 -15.74
CA ALA A 89 1.97 17.11 -16.87
C ALA A 89 0.88 17.28 -17.94
N SER A 90 1.23 16.95 -19.20
CA SER A 90 0.30 17.01 -20.32
C SER A 90 -0.75 15.89 -20.21
N PRO A 91 -1.98 16.07 -20.74
CA PRO A 91 -2.99 15.01 -20.76
C PRO A 91 -2.49 13.71 -21.40
N VAL A 92 -1.71 13.81 -22.47
CA VAL A 92 -1.17 12.66 -23.20
C VAL A 92 -0.22 11.86 -22.32
N ASP A 93 0.73 12.53 -21.64
CA ASP A 93 1.65 11.85 -20.73
C ASP A 93 0.89 11.16 -19.59
N ILE A 94 -0.12 11.83 -19.05
CA ILE A 94 -0.93 11.28 -17.95
C ILE A 94 -1.67 10.03 -18.39
N VAL A 95 -2.24 10.02 -19.61
CA VAL A 95 -2.94 8.84 -20.13
C VAL A 95 -1.95 7.71 -20.42
N LEU A 96 -0.81 7.98 -21.06
CA LEU A 96 0.18 6.95 -21.41
C LEU A 96 0.79 6.29 -20.16
N LEU A 97 1.24 7.10 -19.20
CA LEU A 97 1.73 6.62 -17.90
C LEU A 97 0.61 5.99 -17.06
N GLY A 98 -0.64 6.41 -17.29
CA GLY A 98 -1.83 5.82 -16.73
C GLY A 98 -2.08 4.40 -17.25
N ILE A 99 -1.92 4.16 -18.55
CA ILE A 99 -2.03 2.84 -19.17
C ILE A 99 -1.00 1.88 -18.56
N LEU A 100 0.26 2.32 -18.46
CA LEU A 100 1.31 1.53 -17.82
C LEU A 100 1.00 1.23 -16.34
N SER A 101 0.45 2.20 -15.61
CA SER A 101 0.03 1.97 -14.22
C SER A 101 -1.14 0.99 -14.12
N GLY A 102 -2.07 1.02 -15.06
CA GLY A 102 -3.14 0.02 -15.19
C GLY A 102 -2.60 -1.39 -15.43
N PHE A 103 -1.54 -1.54 -16.24
CA PHE A 103 -0.82 -2.80 -16.41
C PHE A 103 -0.12 -3.24 -15.13
N HIS A 104 0.65 -2.37 -14.48
CA HIS A 104 1.39 -2.70 -13.25
C HIS A 104 0.45 -3.17 -12.12
N ILE A 105 -0.64 -2.43 -11.86
CA ILE A 105 -1.63 -2.85 -10.87
C ILE A 105 -2.31 -4.16 -11.30
N GLY A 106 -2.59 -4.34 -12.60
CA GLY A 106 -3.15 -5.58 -13.12
C GLY A 106 -2.21 -6.78 -13.01
N PHE A 107 -0.90 -6.64 -13.19
CA PHE A 107 0.07 -7.70 -12.90
C PHE A 107 0.04 -8.10 -11.43
N GLY A 108 -0.06 -7.11 -10.53
CA GLY A 108 -0.27 -7.37 -9.11
C GLY A 108 -1.59 -8.10 -8.83
N GLY A 109 -2.67 -7.72 -9.51
CA GLY A 109 -3.96 -8.40 -9.45
C GLY A 109 -3.90 -9.85 -9.94
N LEU A 110 -3.18 -10.10 -11.05
CA LEU A 110 -2.97 -11.44 -11.58
C LEU A 110 -2.19 -12.30 -10.59
N LEU A 111 -1.10 -11.77 -10.01
CA LEU A 111 -0.32 -12.48 -9.00
C LEU A 111 -1.16 -12.82 -7.76
N ALA A 112 -2.00 -11.88 -7.29
CA ALA A 112 -2.90 -12.12 -6.16
C ALA A 112 -3.91 -13.25 -6.45
N VAL A 113 -4.54 -13.23 -7.63
CA VAL A 113 -5.48 -14.28 -8.06
C VAL A 113 -4.78 -15.62 -8.23
N THR A 114 -3.60 -15.65 -8.86
CA THR A 114 -2.84 -16.87 -9.09
C THR A 114 -2.36 -17.52 -7.80
N VAL A 115 -1.83 -16.75 -6.85
CA VAL A 115 -1.26 -17.29 -5.60
C VAL A 115 -2.34 -17.44 -4.53
N GLY A 116 -2.98 -16.34 -4.14
CA GLY A 116 -3.95 -16.34 -3.05
C GLY A 116 -5.33 -16.84 -3.48
N GLY A 117 -5.68 -16.72 -4.76
CA GLY A 117 -6.97 -17.16 -5.28
C GLY A 117 -7.05 -18.65 -5.64
N SER A 118 -5.91 -19.32 -5.78
CA SER A 118 -5.83 -20.73 -6.25
C SER A 118 -5.60 -21.75 -5.12
N ILE A 119 -5.95 -21.39 -3.88
CA ILE A 119 -5.70 -22.22 -2.69
C ILE A 119 -6.99 -22.54 -1.91
N PRO A 120 -7.98 -23.23 -2.52
CA PRO A 120 -9.29 -23.45 -1.91
C PRO A 120 -9.24 -24.25 -0.60
N ALA A 121 -8.34 -25.23 -0.47
CA ALA A 121 -8.16 -25.99 0.76
C ALA A 121 -7.68 -25.08 1.92
N ILE A 122 -6.72 -24.19 1.67
CA ILE A 122 -6.26 -23.20 2.66
C ILE A 122 -7.37 -22.20 2.96
N LYS A 123 -8.11 -21.73 1.94
CA LYS A 123 -9.26 -20.83 2.15
C LYS A 123 -10.28 -21.41 3.13
N SER A 124 -10.60 -22.70 2.97
CA SER A 124 -11.57 -23.38 3.82
C SER A 124 -11.04 -23.65 5.24
N ALA A 125 -9.80 -24.10 5.37
CA ALA A 125 -9.22 -24.46 6.66
C ALA A 125 -8.67 -23.25 7.44
N ASN A 126 -8.23 -22.21 6.74
CA ASN A 126 -7.44 -21.12 7.30
C ASN A 126 -7.63 -19.80 6.49
N PRO A 127 -8.81 -19.17 6.58
CA PRO A 127 -9.15 -17.99 5.78
C PRO A 127 -8.23 -16.79 6.04
N GLY A 128 -7.66 -16.66 7.25
CA GLY A 128 -6.68 -15.62 7.57
C GLY A 128 -5.38 -15.79 6.78
N LEU A 129 -4.85 -17.01 6.69
CA LEU A 129 -3.66 -17.32 5.90
C LEU A 129 -3.90 -17.10 4.40
N GLN A 130 -5.08 -17.48 3.90
CA GLN A 130 -5.44 -17.21 2.50
C GLN A 130 -5.45 -15.70 2.20
N LYS A 131 -6.05 -14.89 3.08
CA LYS A 131 -6.07 -13.42 2.95
C LYS A 131 -4.68 -12.82 3.02
N LEU A 132 -3.81 -13.33 3.90
CA LEU A 132 -2.41 -12.92 3.96
C LEU A 132 -1.71 -13.19 2.63
N LEU A 133 -1.79 -14.41 2.09
CA LEU A 133 -1.15 -14.77 0.82
C LEU A 133 -1.70 -13.97 -0.37
N PHE A 134 -3.01 -13.69 -0.38
CA PHE A 134 -3.64 -12.86 -1.40
C PHE A 134 -3.18 -11.39 -1.34
N GLY A 135 -2.95 -10.86 -0.13
CA GLY A 135 -2.53 -9.46 0.08
C GLY A 135 -1.02 -9.21 0.02
N LEU A 136 -0.19 -10.19 0.37
CA LEU A 136 1.22 -9.97 0.68
C LEU A 136 2.10 -9.60 -0.51
N PHE A 137 1.85 -10.17 -1.69
CA PHE A 137 2.76 -9.99 -2.84
C PHE A 137 2.10 -9.36 -4.06
N GLY A 138 0.80 -9.55 -4.27
CA GLY A 138 0.11 -9.11 -5.48
C GLY A 138 0.10 -7.59 -5.66
N LEU A 139 -0.79 -6.89 -4.96
CA LEU A 139 -0.88 -5.43 -5.09
C LEU A 139 0.36 -4.66 -4.60
N PRO A 140 1.14 -5.12 -3.59
CA PRO A 140 2.40 -4.47 -3.26
C PRO A 140 3.40 -4.45 -4.43
N PHE A 141 3.52 -5.56 -5.17
CA PHE A 141 4.33 -5.61 -6.39
C PHE A 141 3.82 -4.63 -7.45
N GLY A 142 2.50 -4.59 -7.67
CA GLY A 142 1.88 -3.66 -8.62
C GLY A 142 2.17 -2.20 -8.30
N LEU A 143 1.98 -1.79 -7.04
CA LEU A 143 2.27 -0.41 -6.61
C LEU A 143 3.76 -0.10 -6.66
N PHE A 144 4.64 -1.05 -6.32
CA PHE A 144 6.08 -0.87 -6.39
C PHE A 144 6.54 -0.56 -7.82
N MET A 145 6.05 -1.31 -8.81
CA MET A 145 6.33 -1.02 -10.21
C MET A 145 5.85 0.37 -10.64
N VAL A 146 4.64 0.78 -10.23
CA VAL A 146 4.13 2.14 -10.51
C VAL A 146 5.08 3.20 -9.96
N LEU A 147 5.51 3.06 -8.71
CA LEU A 147 6.31 4.09 -8.04
C LEU A 147 7.74 4.16 -8.57
N VAL A 148 8.37 3.03 -8.88
CA VAL A 148 9.75 2.98 -9.37
C VAL A 148 9.84 3.29 -10.86
N ALA A 149 8.86 2.87 -11.66
CA ALA A 149 8.82 3.16 -13.09
C ALA A 149 8.26 4.55 -13.43
N GLY A 150 7.75 5.30 -12.44
CA GLY A 150 7.26 6.68 -12.64
C GLY A 150 5.88 6.77 -13.28
N GLY A 151 4.95 5.88 -12.91
CA GLY A 151 3.60 5.84 -13.45
C GLY A 151 2.64 6.93 -12.92
N GLU A 152 1.52 7.09 -13.63
CA GLU A 152 0.38 7.93 -13.24
C GLU A 152 -0.77 7.06 -12.73
N LEU A 153 -0.81 6.85 -11.41
CA LEU A 153 -1.86 6.07 -10.74
C LEU A 153 -2.88 7.01 -10.10
N PHE A 154 -4.12 6.92 -10.56
CA PHE A 154 -5.25 7.73 -10.10
C PHE A 154 -5.34 7.79 -8.58
N THR A 155 -5.30 6.63 -7.91
CA THR A 155 -5.49 6.53 -6.47
C THR A 155 -4.44 7.29 -5.67
N GLY A 156 -3.16 7.20 -6.04
CA GLY A 156 -2.11 8.04 -5.43
C GLY A 156 -2.25 9.53 -5.78
N ASN A 157 -2.65 9.84 -7.01
CA ASN A 157 -2.84 11.22 -7.47
C ASN A 157 -3.97 11.95 -6.72
N THR A 158 -4.97 11.23 -6.20
CA THR A 158 -6.02 11.85 -5.36
C THR A 158 -5.45 12.54 -4.12
N ALA A 159 -4.40 12.00 -3.49
CA ALA A 159 -3.73 12.67 -2.37
C ALA A 159 -2.74 13.73 -2.86
N LEU A 160 -1.84 13.36 -3.78
CA LEU A 160 -0.72 14.21 -4.20
C LEU A 160 -1.20 15.51 -4.87
N VAL A 161 -2.10 15.42 -5.85
CA VAL A 161 -2.57 16.60 -6.59
C VAL A 161 -3.48 17.47 -5.73
N THR A 162 -4.23 16.87 -4.79
CA THR A 162 -4.96 17.63 -3.76
C THR A 162 -4.02 18.42 -2.86
N ALA A 163 -2.90 17.82 -2.43
CA ALA A 163 -1.92 18.52 -1.60
C ALA A 163 -1.35 19.73 -2.35
N ALA A 164 -1.03 19.57 -3.64
CA ALA A 164 -0.59 20.68 -4.48
C ALA A 164 -1.67 21.76 -4.67
N LEU A 165 -2.94 21.38 -4.81
CA LEU A 165 -4.05 22.32 -4.91
C LEU A 165 -4.22 23.14 -3.63
N VAL A 166 -4.23 22.48 -2.47
CA VAL A 166 -4.39 23.13 -1.16
C VAL A 166 -3.26 24.12 -0.88
N GLU A 167 -2.03 23.81 -1.29
CA GLU A 167 -0.88 24.71 -1.17
C GLU A 167 -0.76 25.73 -2.32
N GLY A 168 -1.78 25.88 -3.16
CA GLY A 168 -1.79 26.86 -4.26
C GLY A 168 -0.80 26.57 -5.40
N LYS A 169 -0.22 25.37 -5.46
CA LYS A 169 0.71 24.93 -6.52
C LYS A 169 0.01 24.22 -7.70
N ALA A 170 -1.31 24.01 -7.60
CA ALA A 170 -2.14 23.49 -8.68
C ALA A 170 -3.51 24.18 -8.68
N THR A 171 -4.21 24.13 -9.81
CA THR A 171 -5.58 24.63 -9.94
C THR A 171 -6.58 23.48 -9.90
N VAL A 172 -7.86 23.80 -9.67
CA VAL A 172 -8.95 22.81 -9.76
C VAL A 172 -8.99 22.18 -11.15
N ALA A 173 -8.72 22.95 -12.21
CA ALA A 173 -8.63 22.44 -13.57
C ALA A 173 -7.50 21.41 -13.73
N ASN A 174 -6.33 21.65 -13.13
CA ASN A 174 -5.24 20.67 -13.12
C ASN A 174 -5.62 19.38 -12.38
N LEU A 175 -6.33 19.50 -11.26
CA LEU A 175 -6.82 18.36 -10.49
C LEU A 175 -7.79 17.52 -11.31
N VAL A 176 -8.84 18.13 -11.88
CA VAL A 176 -9.85 17.43 -12.69
C VAL A 176 -9.19 16.78 -13.92
N LYS A 177 -8.29 17.49 -14.60
CA LYS A 177 -7.50 16.96 -15.72
C LYS A 177 -6.72 15.72 -15.30
N ASN A 178 -5.91 15.82 -14.25
CA ASN A 178 -5.04 14.72 -13.84
C ASN A 178 -5.86 13.50 -13.39
N TRP A 179 -6.87 13.70 -12.54
CA TRP A 179 -7.72 12.62 -12.05
C TRP A 179 -8.43 11.90 -13.19
N THR A 180 -9.04 12.64 -14.11
CA THR A 180 -9.78 12.05 -15.23
C THR A 180 -8.84 11.31 -16.18
N CYS A 181 -7.72 11.94 -16.58
CA CYS A 181 -6.76 11.33 -17.52
C CYS A 181 -6.11 10.07 -16.93
N SER A 182 -5.68 10.13 -15.66
CA SER A 182 -5.04 8.97 -15.01
C SER A 182 -6.04 7.84 -14.79
N TRP A 183 -7.28 8.14 -14.38
CA TRP A 183 -8.34 7.14 -14.22
C TRP A 183 -8.67 6.44 -15.54
N VAL A 184 -8.80 7.20 -16.64
CA VAL A 184 -9.05 6.65 -17.98
C VAL A 184 -7.88 5.79 -18.44
N GLY A 185 -6.64 6.29 -18.31
CA GLY A 185 -5.45 5.51 -18.66
C GLY A 185 -5.36 4.20 -17.87
N ASN A 186 -5.57 4.27 -16.55
CA ASN A 186 -5.58 3.10 -15.67
C ASN A 186 -6.63 2.07 -16.12
N LEU A 187 -7.87 2.50 -16.41
CA LEU A 187 -8.93 1.62 -16.89
C LEU A 187 -8.54 0.94 -18.21
N LEU A 188 -8.03 1.71 -19.18
CA LEU A 188 -7.61 1.18 -20.48
C LEU A 188 -6.53 0.12 -20.32
N GLY A 189 -5.46 0.41 -19.57
CA GLY A 189 -4.39 -0.54 -19.28
C GLY A 189 -4.91 -1.81 -18.59
N SER A 190 -5.70 -1.66 -17.53
CA SER A 190 -6.21 -2.81 -16.79
C SER A 190 -7.14 -3.72 -17.62
N VAL A 191 -8.03 -3.16 -18.44
CA VAL A 191 -8.91 -3.94 -19.33
C VAL A 191 -8.10 -4.63 -20.43
N LEU A 192 -7.13 -3.93 -21.04
CA LEU A 192 -6.27 -4.50 -22.08
C LEU A 192 -5.45 -5.68 -21.53
N LEU A 193 -4.88 -5.55 -20.33
CA LEU A 193 -4.16 -6.65 -19.70
C LEU A 193 -5.08 -7.82 -19.36
N ALA A 194 -6.29 -7.57 -18.84
CA ALA A 194 -7.24 -8.63 -18.56
C ALA A 194 -7.58 -9.44 -19.82
N LYS A 195 -7.77 -8.78 -20.98
CA LYS A 195 -7.96 -9.44 -22.27
C LYS A 195 -6.72 -10.24 -22.67
N LEU A 196 -5.53 -9.64 -22.56
CA LEU A 196 -4.26 -10.29 -22.92
C LEU A 196 -4.02 -11.56 -22.10
N VAL A 197 -4.27 -11.51 -20.79
CA VAL A 197 -4.11 -12.64 -19.87
C VAL A 197 -5.00 -13.83 -20.27
N VAL A 198 -6.25 -13.56 -20.64
CA VAL A 198 -7.18 -14.61 -21.08
C VAL A 198 -6.79 -15.14 -22.45
N ALA A 199 -6.47 -14.26 -23.41
CA ALA A 199 -6.06 -14.65 -24.76
C ALA A 199 -4.76 -15.46 -24.76
N ALA A 200 -3.82 -15.14 -23.86
CA ALA A 200 -2.57 -15.87 -23.69
C ALA A 200 -2.73 -17.20 -22.92
N GLY A 201 -3.91 -17.47 -22.34
CA GLY A 201 -4.14 -18.69 -21.55
C GLY A 201 -3.39 -18.75 -20.22
N ILE A 202 -2.96 -17.60 -19.67
CA ILE A 202 -2.14 -17.52 -18.44
C ILE A 202 -2.96 -17.18 -17.19
N ASN A 203 -4.29 -17.15 -17.28
CA ASN A 203 -5.15 -17.07 -16.11
C ASN A 203 -5.20 -18.42 -15.40
N ALA A 204 -4.36 -18.61 -14.38
CA ALA A 204 -4.28 -19.87 -13.63
C ALA A 204 -5.54 -20.22 -12.82
N ALA A 205 -6.44 -19.25 -12.57
CA ALA A 205 -7.62 -19.44 -11.73
C ALA A 205 -8.87 -18.74 -12.27
N PRO A 206 -9.38 -19.14 -13.46
CA PRO A 206 -10.51 -18.48 -14.11
C PRO A 206 -11.79 -18.54 -13.26
N GLY A 207 -12.06 -19.67 -12.60
CA GLY A 207 -13.20 -19.80 -11.69
C GLY A 207 -13.13 -18.86 -10.49
N THR A 208 -11.95 -18.67 -9.91
CA THR A 208 -11.76 -17.70 -8.82
C THR A 208 -11.92 -16.27 -9.33
N ALA A 209 -11.37 -15.93 -10.49
CA ALA A 209 -11.55 -14.61 -11.10
C ALA A 209 -13.04 -14.31 -11.31
N ALA A 210 -13.80 -15.25 -11.86
CA ALA A 210 -15.24 -15.10 -12.04
C ALA A 210 -15.98 -14.91 -10.70
N ALA A 211 -15.66 -15.71 -9.69
CA ALA A 211 -16.24 -15.58 -8.35
C ALA A 211 -15.93 -14.24 -7.67
N ILE A 212 -14.72 -13.70 -7.88
CA ILE A 212 -14.34 -12.36 -7.39
C ILE A 212 -15.22 -11.29 -8.04
N ALA A 213 -15.44 -11.35 -9.36
CA ALA A 213 -16.29 -10.39 -10.06
C ALA A 213 -17.73 -10.40 -9.54
N VAL A 214 -18.33 -11.59 -9.39
CA VAL A 214 -19.68 -11.76 -8.81
C VAL A 214 -19.76 -11.21 -7.39
N SER A 215 -18.79 -11.54 -6.53
CA SER A 215 -18.76 -11.10 -5.14
C SER A 215 -18.61 -9.58 -4.99
N LYS A 216 -17.81 -8.95 -5.87
CA LYS A 216 -17.56 -7.51 -5.81
C LYS A 216 -18.73 -6.64 -6.24
N VAL A 217 -19.66 -7.18 -7.03
CA VAL A 217 -20.90 -6.48 -7.44
C VAL A 217 -22.12 -6.84 -6.60
N SER A 218 -22.00 -7.76 -5.62
CA SER A 218 -23.11 -8.16 -4.76
C SER A 218 -23.27 -7.29 -3.51
N SER A 219 -22.28 -6.46 -3.19
CA SER A 219 -22.33 -5.56 -2.03
C SER A 219 -23.15 -4.29 -2.34
N PRO A 220 -23.96 -3.78 -1.40
CA PRO A 220 -24.66 -2.51 -1.57
C PRO A 220 -23.69 -1.33 -1.76
N PHE A 221 -24.20 -0.22 -2.30
CA PHE A 221 -23.39 0.97 -2.62
C PHE A 221 -22.60 1.49 -1.41
N MET A 222 -23.25 1.68 -0.25
CA MET A 222 -22.62 2.34 0.91
C MET A 222 -21.46 1.51 1.50
N PRO A 223 -21.59 0.20 1.78
CA PRO A 223 -20.44 -0.62 2.17
C PRO A 223 -19.29 -0.60 1.16
N THR A 224 -19.61 -0.65 -0.14
CA THR A 224 -18.60 -0.61 -1.22
C THR A 224 -17.86 0.74 -1.25
N PHE A 225 -18.58 1.84 -1.06
CA PHE A 225 -18.02 3.19 -0.94
C PHE A 225 -17.09 3.32 0.29
N LEU A 226 -17.53 2.87 1.47
CA LEU A 226 -16.73 2.93 2.70
C LEU A 226 -15.47 2.06 2.60
N LYS A 227 -15.55 0.87 1.99
CA LYS A 227 -14.37 0.05 1.65
C LYS A 227 -13.39 0.79 0.75
N GLY A 228 -13.90 1.64 -0.16
CA GLY A 228 -13.09 2.52 -0.99
C GLY A 228 -12.32 3.57 -0.19
N ILE A 229 -12.93 4.16 0.83
CA ILE A 229 -12.27 5.15 1.72
C ILE A 229 -11.09 4.51 2.43
N VAL A 230 -11.34 3.40 3.13
CA VAL A 230 -10.31 2.69 3.91
C VAL A 230 -9.16 2.22 3.01
N CYS A 231 -9.49 1.70 1.83
CA CYS A 231 -8.48 1.29 0.86
C CYS A 231 -7.57 2.45 0.48
N ASN A 232 -8.12 3.58 0.04
CA ASN A 232 -7.27 4.60 -0.54
C ASN A 232 -6.54 5.44 0.50
N TRP A 233 -7.04 5.49 1.73
CA TRP A 233 -6.25 6.03 2.84
C TRP A 233 -4.94 5.22 2.99
N MET A 234 -5.03 3.89 3.02
CA MET A 234 -3.85 3.01 3.12
C MET A 234 -2.95 3.08 1.89
N VAL A 235 -3.50 3.14 0.68
CA VAL A 235 -2.72 3.30 -0.56
C VAL A 235 -1.97 4.64 -0.57
N CYS A 236 -2.65 5.74 -0.23
CA CYS A 236 -2.01 7.04 -0.19
C CYS A 236 -0.95 7.11 0.92
N MET A 237 -1.18 6.46 2.06
CA MET A 237 -0.16 6.30 3.09
C MET A 237 1.07 5.55 2.57
N ALA A 238 0.87 4.44 1.83
CA ALA A 238 1.96 3.68 1.22
C ALA A 238 2.79 4.54 0.26
N VAL A 239 2.13 5.33 -0.60
CA VAL A 239 2.80 6.29 -1.50
C VAL A 239 3.54 7.37 -0.71
N TRP A 240 2.93 7.87 0.38
CA TRP A 240 3.50 8.90 1.24
C TRP A 240 4.82 8.49 1.87
N VAL A 241 4.84 7.33 2.53
CA VAL A 241 6.04 6.82 3.21
C VAL A 241 7.11 6.38 2.21
N ALA A 242 6.73 5.80 1.07
CA ALA A 242 7.66 5.43 0.01
C ALA A 242 8.27 6.67 -0.67
N ALA A 243 7.53 7.78 -0.78
CA ALA A 243 8.07 9.04 -1.31
C ALA A 243 9.15 9.65 -0.39
N GLY A 244 9.11 9.33 0.90
CA GLY A 244 10.10 9.73 1.91
C GLY A 244 11.41 8.94 1.90
N ALA A 245 11.41 7.76 1.29
CA ALA A 245 12.53 6.84 1.24
C ALA A 245 13.47 7.14 0.06
N THR A 246 14.77 6.93 0.27
CA THR A 246 15.85 7.21 -0.70
C THR A 246 16.35 5.98 -1.45
N SER A 247 16.15 4.76 -0.94
CA SER A 247 16.53 3.51 -1.60
C SER A 247 15.32 2.73 -2.14
N LEU A 248 15.54 1.85 -3.13
CA LEU A 248 14.49 0.97 -3.66
C LEU A 248 13.97 0.00 -2.60
N THR A 249 14.86 -0.55 -1.78
CA THR A 249 14.52 -1.48 -0.70
C THR A 249 13.62 -0.80 0.34
N ASP A 250 13.96 0.41 0.76
CA ASP A 250 13.17 1.15 1.75
C ASP A 250 11.79 1.52 1.20
N LYS A 251 11.70 1.89 -0.09
CA LYS A 251 10.41 2.13 -0.76
C LYS A 251 9.53 0.89 -0.70
N TYR A 252 10.08 -0.27 -1.04
CA TYR A 252 9.33 -1.53 -1.04
C TYR A 252 8.86 -1.91 0.37
N LEU A 253 9.76 -1.86 1.37
CA LEU A 253 9.44 -2.16 2.77
C LEU A 253 8.41 -1.19 3.35
N ALA A 254 8.48 0.10 2.98
CA ALA A 254 7.54 1.10 3.47
C ALA A 254 6.11 0.88 2.92
N MET A 255 5.97 0.39 1.69
CA MET A 255 4.67 0.20 1.06
C MET A 255 4.06 -1.20 1.27
N ILE A 256 4.86 -2.24 1.52
CA ILE A 256 4.35 -3.62 1.53
C ILE A 256 3.25 -3.83 2.57
N LEU A 257 3.46 -3.35 3.80
CA LEU A 257 2.51 -3.54 4.90
C LEU A 257 1.18 -2.79 4.68
N PRO A 258 1.17 -1.47 4.42
CA PRO A 258 -0.09 -0.76 4.22
C PRO A 258 -0.90 -1.31 3.03
N VAL A 259 -0.22 -1.71 1.94
CA VAL A 259 -0.89 -2.32 0.79
C VAL A 259 -1.43 -3.71 1.11
N SER A 260 -0.64 -4.57 1.77
CA SER A 260 -1.07 -5.90 2.18
C SER A 260 -2.27 -5.85 3.12
N ALA A 261 -2.27 -4.88 4.05
CA ALA A 261 -3.30 -4.72 5.06
C ALA A 261 -4.68 -4.44 4.44
N PHE A 262 -4.80 -3.44 3.55
CA PHE A 262 -6.12 -3.13 2.97
C PHE A 262 -6.68 -4.29 2.14
N VAL A 263 -5.82 -5.06 1.48
CA VAL A 263 -6.22 -6.25 0.73
C VAL A 263 -6.73 -7.33 1.68
N ALA A 264 -5.99 -7.60 2.76
CA ALA A 264 -6.40 -8.58 3.78
C ALA A 264 -7.70 -8.17 4.49
N PHE A 265 -7.94 -6.87 4.69
CA PHE A 265 -9.19 -6.34 5.24
C PHE A 265 -10.39 -6.55 4.30
N GLY A 266 -10.14 -6.75 3.01
CA GLY A 266 -11.20 -6.79 1.99
C GLY A 266 -11.71 -5.39 1.61
N ALA A 267 -10.84 -4.38 1.71
CA ALA A 267 -11.11 -3.04 1.20
C ALA A 267 -11.06 -3.02 -0.35
N GLU A 268 -11.61 -1.98 -0.96
CA GLU A 268 -11.85 -1.94 -2.41
C GLU A 268 -10.98 -0.87 -3.08
N HIS A 269 -10.18 -1.29 -4.08
CA HIS A 269 -9.29 -0.42 -4.85
C HIS A 269 -9.79 -0.29 -6.28
N SER A 270 -10.15 0.93 -6.69
CA SER A 270 -10.78 1.18 -8.00
C SER A 270 -9.94 0.64 -9.16
N VAL A 271 -8.65 0.96 -9.20
CA VAL A 271 -7.76 0.51 -10.30
C VAL A 271 -7.48 -0.99 -10.26
N ALA A 272 -7.46 -1.62 -9.08
CA ALA A 272 -7.32 -3.08 -9.03
C ALA A 272 -8.59 -3.75 -9.54
N ASN A 273 -9.75 -3.17 -9.24
CA ASN A 273 -11.04 -3.66 -9.72
C ASN A 273 -11.21 -3.43 -11.24
N MET A 274 -10.59 -2.40 -11.82
CA MET A 274 -10.51 -2.21 -13.27
C MET A 274 -9.81 -3.37 -13.98
N PHE A 275 -9.00 -4.17 -13.27
CA PHE A 275 -8.41 -5.41 -13.80
C PHE A 275 -9.21 -6.66 -13.37
N LEU A 276 -9.49 -6.80 -12.07
CA LEU A 276 -10.12 -8.00 -11.50
C LEU A 276 -11.54 -8.24 -12.04
N LEU A 277 -12.32 -7.17 -12.23
CA LEU A 277 -13.70 -7.30 -12.71
C LEU A 277 -13.77 -7.71 -14.19
N PRO A 278 -13.04 -7.04 -15.12
CA PRO A 278 -12.96 -7.53 -16.50
C PRO A 278 -12.36 -8.93 -16.61
N LEU A 279 -11.32 -9.26 -15.83
CA LEU A 279 -10.74 -10.60 -15.82
C LEU A 279 -11.80 -11.65 -15.46
N GLY A 280 -12.58 -11.41 -14.41
CA GLY A 280 -13.67 -12.31 -14.02
C GLY A 280 -14.79 -12.40 -15.05
N LEU A 281 -15.14 -11.28 -15.69
CA LEU A 281 -16.13 -11.24 -16.77
C LEU A 281 -15.70 -12.11 -17.96
N PHE A 282 -14.45 -11.95 -18.41
CA PHE A 282 -13.85 -12.78 -19.47
C PHE A 282 -13.63 -14.24 -19.05
N SER A 283 -13.65 -14.53 -17.74
CA SER A 283 -13.47 -15.87 -17.17
C SER A 283 -14.78 -16.58 -16.81
N GLY A 284 -15.93 -16.08 -17.30
CA GLY A 284 -17.23 -16.76 -17.19
C GLY A 284 -18.26 -16.10 -16.28
N ALA A 285 -17.93 -14.98 -15.61
CA ALA A 285 -18.92 -14.23 -14.82
C ALA A 285 -19.97 -13.50 -15.67
N SER A 286 -19.77 -13.39 -16.99
CA SER A 286 -20.69 -12.72 -17.92
C SER A 286 -22.11 -13.30 -17.95
N LYS A 287 -22.30 -14.53 -17.45
CA LYS A 287 -23.63 -15.14 -17.29
C LYS A 287 -24.46 -14.54 -16.15
N SER A 288 -23.83 -13.83 -15.21
CA SER A 288 -24.47 -13.35 -13.98
C SER A 288 -24.18 -11.88 -13.68
N VAL A 289 -23.20 -11.28 -14.38
CA VAL A 289 -22.73 -9.92 -14.16
C VAL A 289 -22.53 -9.25 -15.51
N SER A 290 -23.06 -8.04 -15.68
CA SER A 290 -22.87 -7.22 -16.88
C SER A 290 -21.78 -6.15 -16.67
N TRP A 291 -21.29 -5.54 -17.75
CA TRP A 291 -20.43 -4.35 -17.67
C TRP A 291 -21.06 -3.20 -16.89
N GLN A 292 -22.38 -3.04 -17.01
CA GLN A 292 -23.14 -2.04 -16.26
C GLN A 292 -23.10 -2.33 -14.75
N ASP A 293 -23.24 -3.60 -14.36
CA ASP A 293 -23.10 -4.01 -12.95
C ASP A 293 -21.71 -3.69 -12.40
N LEU A 294 -20.66 -4.01 -13.17
CA LEU A 294 -19.28 -3.71 -12.78
C LEU A 294 -19.11 -2.21 -12.49
N PHE A 295 -19.64 -1.37 -13.39
CA PHE A 295 -19.49 0.07 -13.29
C PHE A 295 -20.31 0.67 -12.14
N VAL A 296 -21.62 0.40 -12.11
CA VAL A 296 -22.55 1.02 -11.17
C VAL A 296 -22.43 0.46 -9.76
N LYS A 297 -22.26 -0.85 -9.62
CA LYS A 297 -22.25 -1.52 -8.30
C LYS A 297 -20.87 -1.57 -7.65
N ASN A 298 -19.80 -1.38 -8.42
CA ASN A 298 -18.44 -1.42 -7.88
C ASN A 298 -17.56 -0.24 -8.29
N ILE A 299 -17.20 -0.08 -9.56
CA ILE A 299 -16.18 0.91 -9.96
C ILE A 299 -16.54 2.32 -9.50
N LEU A 300 -17.78 2.76 -9.71
CA LEU A 300 -18.24 4.09 -9.30
C LEU A 300 -18.17 4.30 -7.77
N PRO A 301 -18.84 3.50 -6.91
CA PRO A 301 -18.75 3.69 -5.46
C PRO A 301 -17.32 3.59 -4.93
N VAL A 302 -16.52 2.67 -5.47
CA VAL A 302 -15.12 2.50 -5.05
C VAL A 302 -14.27 3.71 -5.45
N THR A 303 -14.43 4.24 -6.66
CA THR A 303 -13.74 5.45 -7.10
C THR A 303 -14.10 6.65 -6.23
N LEU A 304 -15.38 6.85 -5.91
CA LEU A 304 -15.81 7.93 -5.00
C LEU A 304 -15.22 7.76 -3.59
N GLY A 305 -15.23 6.53 -3.07
CA GLY A 305 -14.62 6.22 -1.78
C GLY A 305 -13.11 6.47 -1.82
N ASN A 306 -12.43 6.07 -2.90
CA ASN A 306 -11.00 6.32 -3.04
C ASN A 306 -10.67 7.82 -3.09
N ILE A 307 -11.47 8.64 -3.78
CA ILE A 307 -11.31 10.11 -3.77
C ILE A 307 -11.36 10.65 -2.34
N VAL A 308 -12.37 10.25 -1.56
CA VAL A 308 -12.49 10.67 -0.15
C VAL A 308 -11.29 10.20 0.68
N GLY A 309 -10.87 8.95 0.53
CA GLY A 309 -9.73 8.40 1.28
C GLY A 309 -8.41 9.13 0.99
N GLY A 310 -8.16 9.52 -0.26
CA GLY A 310 -6.94 10.23 -0.63
C GLY A 310 -7.01 11.74 -0.38
N ALA A 311 -8.04 12.41 -0.91
CA ALA A 311 -8.15 13.85 -0.83
C ALA A 311 -8.50 14.33 0.59
N LEU A 312 -9.41 13.65 1.30
CA LEU A 312 -9.87 14.08 2.61
C LEU A 312 -9.12 13.38 3.75
N CYS A 313 -9.08 12.05 3.78
CA CYS A 313 -8.50 11.33 4.93
C CYS A 313 -6.97 11.41 4.97
N GLN A 314 -6.30 11.26 3.82
CA GLN A 314 -4.84 11.41 3.77
C GLN A 314 -4.45 12.90 3.77
N THR A 315 -4.88 13.69 2.79
CA THR A 315 -4.26 15.01 2.56
C THR A 315 -4.66 16.08 3.59
N MET A 316 -5.94 16.24 3.90
CA MET A 316 -6.40 17.39 4.70
C MET A 316 -5.79 17.48 6.11
N PRO A 317 -5.66 16.39 6.90
CA PRO A 317 -5.02 16.47 8.21
C PRO A 317 -3.56 16.93 8.14
N TYR A 318 -2.79 16.45 7.16
CA TYR A 318 -1.41 16.89 6.99
C TYR A 318 -1.32 18.33 6.46
N ALA A 319 -2.24 18.74 5.58
CA ALA A 319 -2.32 20.13 5.12
C ALA A 319 -2.66 21.11 6.24
N ALA A 320 -3.55 20.71 7.16
CA ALA A 320 -3.92 21.51 8.33
C ALA A 320 -2.74 21.73 9.29
N VAL A 321 -1.94 20.70 9.54
CA VAL A 321 -0.86 20.74 10.55
C VAL A 321 0.46 21.22 9.95
N TYR A 322 0.86 20.69 8.79
CA TYR A 322 2.16 20.95 8.17
C TYR A 322 2.09 21.95 7.02
N GLY A 323 0.91 22.17 6.44
CA GLY A 323 0.69 23.05 5.30
C GLY A 323 0.23 24.46 5.68
N SER A 324 -0.50 25.07 4.75
CA SER A 324 -1.08 26.42 4.85
C SER A 324 -2.58 26.44 5.16
N LEU A 325 -3.26 25.29 5.16
CA LEU A 325 -4.73 25.23 5.23
C LEU A 325 -5.37 25.94 6.43
N LEU A 326 -4.69 25.96 7.59
CA LEU A 326 -5.17 26.60 8.83
C LEU A 326 -4.28 27.76 9.30
N LYS A 327 -3.39 28.27 8.44
CA LYS A 327 -2.50 29.41 8.73
C LYS A 327 -2.93 30.63 7.95
#